data_AF-A0A842V6Y9-F1
#
_entry.id   AF-A0A842V6Y9-F1
#
_cell.length_a   1.000
_cell.length_b   1.000
_cell.length_c   1.000
_cell.angle_alpha   90.00
_cell.angle_beta   90.00
_cell.angle_gamma   90.00
#
_symmetry.space_group_name_H-M   'P 1'
#
loop_
_entity.id
_entity.type
_entity.pdbx_description
1 polymer ?
#
loop_
_entity_poly.entity_id
_entity_poly.type
_entity_poly.pdbx_seq_one_letter_code
_entity_poly.pdbx_strand_id
1 'polypeptide(L)'
;MQRIPQGIVHVHFVNERKVKPETIDARTLAAIKEDIAGKKEKYLSFMAFDKKTLVFWLSMFVPNPVPNKLPKGKYVPEHIYHVARDANAEELLGVQDILRFYEKGEYGIKGGMTLEEVHKQVGPELERHELGPLGAFDLVYKDVVVRFIDDQVTALKKR
;
A
#
# COMPACT_ATOMS: atom_id res chain seq x y z
N MET A 1 -0.76 -16.95 17.67
CA MET A 1 -1.49 -15.95 16.83
C MET A 1 -0.76 -15.86 15.50
N GLN A 2 -1.48 -16.10 14.41
CA GLN A 2 -0.98 -16.52 13.10
C GLN A 2 -0.34 -15.39 12.29
N ARG A 3 0.72 -15.75 11.54
CA ARG A 3 1.46 -14.92 10.59
C ARG A 3 0.54 -14.36 9.51
N ILE A 4 0.62 -13.06 9.27
CA ILE A 4 0.11 -12.41 8.06
C ILE A 4 1.27 -12.32 7.08
N PRO A 5 1.29 -13.11 5.99
CA PRO A 5 1.86 -12.57 4.76
C PRO A 5 1.21 -13.12 3.49
N GLN A 6 0.70 -12.21 2.63
CA GLN A 6 0.95 -12.18 1.18
C GLN A 6 0.21 -10.97 0.57
N GLY A 7 0.97 -10.00 0.05
CA GLY A 7 0.44 -8.79 -0.61
C GLY A 7 0.47 -7.52 0.23
N ILE A 8 1.64 -7.09 0.74
CA ILE A 8 1.73 -5.92 1.64
C ILE A 8 1.78 -4.62 0.84
N VAL A 9 0.72 -3.82 0.85
CA VAL A 9 0.77 -2.40 0.48
C VAL A 9 1.07 -1.60 1.75
N HIS A 10 2.34 -1.36 2.05
CA HIS A 10 2.76 -0.62 3.24
C HIS A 10 2.27 0.85 3.19
N VAL A 11 1.50 1.26 4.20
CA VAL A 11 1.71 2.55 4.90
C VAL A 11 1.35 2.36 6.38
N HIS A 12 2.34 2.15 7.25
CA HIS A 12 2.14 2.24 8.70
C HIS A 12 2.04 3.71 9.14
N PHE A 13 0.96 4.10 9.81
CA PHE A 13 0.97 5.23 10.75
C PHE A 13 0.00 5.04 11.94
N VAL A 14 0.57 4.66 13.10
CA VAL A 14 0.07 4.99 14.46
C VAL A 14 -1.29 4.40 14.91
N ASN A 15 -1.23 3.48 15.89
CA ASN A 15 -2.33 3.01 16.77
C ASN A 15 -3.40 2.06 16.18
N GLU A 16 -2.97 1.01 15.46
CA GLU A 16 -3.83 -0.12 15.02
C GLU A 16 -4.61 -0.81 16.15
N ARG A 17 -4.20 -0.68 17.42
CA ARG A 17 -4.79 -1.44 18.54
C ARG A 17 -6.21 -1.04 18.95
N LYS A 18 -6.82 0.00 18.35
CA LYS A 18 -8.13 0.53 18.82
C LYS A 18 -9.27 0.49 17.82
N VAL A 19 -9.02 0.32 16.52
CA VAL A 19 -10.07 0.30 15.50
C VAL A 19 -10.40 -1.15 15.17
N LYS A 20 -11.63 -1.58 15.49
CA LYS A 20 -12.11 -2.92 15.15
C LYS A 20 -12.45 -2.95 13.66
N PRO A 21 -12.00 -3.97 12.90
CA PRO A 21 -12.42 -4.12 11.52
C PRO A 21 -13.92 -4.37 11.40
N GLU A 22 -14.53 -3.76 10.39
CA GLU A 22 -15.92 -3.94 10.00
C GLU A 22 -15.97 -4.64 8.65
N THR A 23 -16.88 -5.60 8.48
CA THR A 23 -17.09 -6.27 7.18
C THR A 23 -18.22 -5.57 6.44
N ILE A 24 -17.93 -5.09 5.24
CA ILE A 24 -18.90 -4.44 4.35
C ILE A 24 -18.77 -5.00 2.94
N ASP A 25 -19.81 -4.82 2.13
CA ASP A 25 -19.74 -5.18 0.70
C ASP A 25 -19.00 -4.10 -0.12
N ALA A 26 -18.58 -4.49 -1.33
CA ALA A 26 -17.80 -3.62 -2.20
C ALA A 26 -18.57 -2.38 -2.68
N ARG A 27 -19.90 -2.45 -2.81
CA ARG A 27 -20.72 -1.30 -3.22
C ARG A 27 -20.81 -0.27 -2.10
N THR A 28 -20.98 -0.73 -0.87
CA THR A 28 -20.94 0.13 0.32
C THR A 28 -19.59 0.85 0.41
N LEU A 29 -18.47 0.14 0.20
CA LEU A 29 -17.15 0.79 0.21
C LEU A 29 -16.96 1.76 -0.97
N ALA A 30 -17.47 1.43 -2.16
CA ALA A 30 -17.43 2.34 -3.30
C ALA A 30 -18.23 3.63 -3.04
N ALA A 31 -19.41 3.52 -2.43
CA ALA A 31 -20.20 4.69 -2.03
C ALA A 31 -19.45 5.56 -0.99
N ILE A 32 -18.73 4.94 -0.04
CA ILE A 32 -17.86 5.68 0.89
C ILE A 32 -16.74 6.40 0.12
N LYS A 33 -16.08 5.71 -0.82
CA LYS A 33 -15.02 6.28 -1.66
C LYS A 33 -15.51 7.50 -2.44
N GLU A 34 -16.72 7.43 -2.99
CA GLU A 34 -17.38 8.54 -3.70
C GLU A 34 -17.76 9.68 -2.76
N ASP A 35 -18.36 9.40 -1.59
CA ASP A 35 -18.73 10.42 -0.62
C ASP A 35 -17.52 11.23 -0.13
N ILE A 36 -16.36 10.59 0.04
CA ILE A 36 -15.15 11.29 0.48
C ILE A 36 -14.35 11.91 -0.66
N ALA A 37 -14.72 11.66 -1.92
CA ALA A 37 -14.00 12.21 -3.06
C ALA A 37 -14.01 13.75 -3.01
N GLY A 38 -12.81 14.36 -2.99
CA GLY A 38 -12.65 15.82 -2.85
C GLY A 38 -12.67 16.35 -1.41
N LYS A 39 -12.97 15.52 -0.40
CA LYS A 39 -12.83 15.90 1.02
C LYS A 39 -11.36 15.78 1.43
N LYS A 40 -10.64 16.92 1.52
CA LYS A 40 -9.21 16.97 1.92
C LYS A 40 -8.92 16.41 3.31
N GLU A 41 -9.95 16.26 4.14
CA GLU A 41 -9.82 15.77 5.51
C GLU A 41 -10.04 14.27 5.64
N LYS A 42 -10.47 13.58 4.59
CA LYS A 42 -10.72 12.13 4.62
C LYS A 42 -9.89 11.45 3.55
N TYR A 43 -9.35 10.29 3.88
CA TYR A 43 -8.55 9.51 2.94
C TYR A 43 -8.84 8.02 3.11
N LEU A 44 -9.30 7.38 2.04
CA LEU A 44 -9.47 5.94 1.96
C LEU A 44 -8.26 5.34 1.24
N SER A 45 -7.58 4.41 1.90
CA SER A 45 -6.42 3.70 1.36
C SER A 45 -6.69 2.20 1.30
N PHE A 46 -6.27 1.57 0.20
CA PHE A 46 -6.05 0.14 0.19
C PHE A 46 -4.83 -0.20 1.04
N MET A 47 -4.92 -1.23 1.87
CA MET A 47 -3.91 -1.54 2.90
C MET A 47 -3.33 -2.95 2.72
N ALA A 48 -4.18 -3.95 2.52
CA ALA A 48 -3.75 -5.33 2.42
C ALA A 48 -4.78 -6.19 1.69
N PHE A 49 -4.39 -7.39 1.32
CA PHE A 49 -5.32 -8.40 0.84
C PHE A 49 -4.86 -9.81 1.21
N ASP A 50 -5.76 -10.77 1.07
CA ASP A 50 -5.44 -12.19 1.04
C ASP A 50 -6.29 -12.89 -0.05
N LYS A 51 -6.43 -14.22 0.05
CA LYS A 51 -7.21 -15.01 -0.92
C LYS A 51 -8.73 -14.76 -0.85
N LYS A 52 -9.23 -14.13 0.20
CA LYS A 52 -10.66 -13.97 0.51
C LYS A 52 -11.07 -12.54 0.83
N THR A 53 -10.11 -11.68 1.18
CA THR A 53 -10.39 -10.37 1.78
C THR A 53 -9.54 -9.29 1.16
N LEU A 54 -10.15 -8.14 0.87
CA LEU A 54 -9.49 -6.88 0.61
C LEU A 54 -9.66 -5.99 1.85
N VAL A 55 -8.57 -5.36 2.29
CA VAL A 55 -8.57 -4.53 3.49
C VAL A 55 -8.30 -3.09 3.13
N PHE A 56 -9.21 -2.22 3.57
CA PHE A 56 -9.13 -0.79 3.39
C PHE A 56 -9.13 -0.08 4.73
N TRP A 57 -8.48 1.07 4.75
CA TRP A 57 -8.42 1.96 5.88
C TRP A 57 -9.08 3.27 5.48
N LEU A 58 -9.90 3.85 6.35
CA LEU A 58 -10.36 5.23 6.25
C LEU A 58 -9.70 6.03 7.38
N SER A 59 -9.03 7.12 7.03
CA SER A 59 -8.50 8.10 7.99
C SER A 59 -9.11 9.47 7.87
N MET A 60 -9.07 10.19 8.98
CA MET A 60 -9.32 11.61 9.07
C MET A 60 -8.04 12.40 9.33
N PHE A 61 -7.88 13.53 8.65
CA PHE A 61 -6.80 14.48 8.88
C PHE A 61 -7.06 15.26 10.17
N VAL A 62 -6.10 15.24 11.07
CA VAL A 62 -6.10 16.02 12.30
C VAL A 62 -5.03 17.11 12.16
N PRO A 63 -5.43 18.40 12.05
CA PRO A 63 -4.47 19.50 11.97
C PRO A 63 -3.66 19.60 13.26
N ASN A 64 -2.41 20.06 13.15
CA ASN A 64 -1.58 20.32 14.33
C ASN A 64 -2.10 21.59 15.04
N PRO A 65 -2.46 21.52 16.34
CA PRO A 65 -3.00 22.67 17.06
C PRO A 65 -1.97 23.78 17.33
N VAL A 66 -0.67 23.57 17.06
CA VAL A 66 0.39 24.56 17.33
C VAL A 66 0.77 25.31 16.04
N PRO A 67 0.46 26.61 15.90
CA PRO A 67 0.58 27.32 14.61
C PRO A 67 2.00 27.57 14.07
N ASN A 68 3.07 27.35 14.84
CA ASN A 68 4.41 27.88 14.52
C ASN A 68 5.56 26.85 14.48
N LYS A 69 5.27 25.56 14.32
CA LYS A 69 6.27 24.53 13.96
C LYS A 69 5.75 23.75 12.76
N LEU A 70 6.57 23.61 11.71
CA LEU A 70 6.36 22.89 10.43
C LEU A 70 4.98 22.20 10.26
N PRO A 71 4.21 22.50 9.19
CA PRO A 71 2.82 22.11 9.11
C PRO A 71 2.73 20.64 8.72
N LYS A 72 2.57 19.73 9.68
CA LYS A 72 2.10 18.37 9.34
C LYS A 72 1.07 17.95 10.37
N GLY A 73 -0.18 18.34 10.13
CA GLY A 73 -1.29 17.54 10.61
C GLY A 73 -1.13 16.10 10.14
N LYS A 74 -1.81 15.17 10.79
CA LYS A 74 -1.64 13.73 10.55
C LYS A 74 -2.96 13.09 10.19
N TYR A 75 -2.92 12.07 9.35
CA TYR A 75 -4.06 11.19 9.18
C TYR A 75 -4.13 10.20 10.34
N VAL A 76 -5.30 10.12 10.97
CA VAL A 76 -5.59 9.18 12.06
C VAL A 76 -6.63 8.18 11.55
N PRO A 77 -6.42 6.86 11.73
CA PRO A 77 -7.39 5.85 11.32
C PRO A 77 -8.71 6.02 12.09
N GLU A 78 -9.82 5.93 11.35
CA GLU A 78 -11.18 5.91 11.91
C GLU A 78 -11.82 4.54 11.76
N HIS A 79 -11.72 3.96 10.55
CA HIS A 79 -12.33 2.67 10.22
C HIS A 79 -11.35 1.78 9.47
N ILE A 80 -11.49 0.48 9.70
CA ILE A 80 -10.86 -0.57 8.90
C ILE A 80 -12.00 -1.39 8.29
N TYR A 81 -12.03 -1.48 6.97
CA TYR A 81 -13.05 -2.20 6.22
C TYR A 81 -12.47 -3.47 5.62
N HIS A 82 -13.15 -4.58 5.87
CA HIS A 82 -12.95 -5.85 5.20
C HIS A 82 -14.02 -6.01 4.12
N VAL A 83 -13.58 -6.25 2.89
CA VAL A 83 -14.45 -6.52 1.75
C VAL A 83 -14.13 -7.91 1.22
N ALA A 84 -15.16 -8.69 0.91
CA ALA A 84 -14.97 -9.98 0.24
C ALA A 84 -14.23 -9.79 -1.08
N ARG A 85 -13.22 -10.61 -1.32
CA ARG A 85 -12.42 -10.54 -2.54
C ARG A 85 -13.09 -11.36 -3.64
N ASP A 86 -13.51 -10.67 -4.68
CA ASP A 86 -13.91 -11.24 -5.96
C ASP A 86 -13.56 -10.26 -7.09
N ALA A 87 -13.60 -10.73 -8.34
CA ALA A 87 -13.17 -9.92 -9.49
C ALA A 87 -13.96 -8.61 -9.64
N ASN A 88 -15.24 -8.61 -9.26
CA ASN A 88 -16.10 -7.44 -9.34
C ASN A 88 -15.76 -6.42 -8.23
N ALA A 89 -15.46 -6.89 -7.01
CA ALA A 89 -14.97 -6.04 -5.93
C ALA A 89 -13.60 -5.42 -6.28
N GLU A 90 -12.69 -6.19 -6.87
CA GLU A 90 -11.37 -5.71 -7.29
C GLU A 90 -11.47 -4.59 -8.33
N GLU A 91 -12.35 -4.77 -9.33
CA GLU A 91 -12.62 -3.78 -10.38
C GLU A 91 -13.25 -2.51 -9.80
N LEU A 92 -14.35 -2.66 -9.06
CA LEU A 92 -15.11 -1.56 -8.51
C LEU A 92 -14.27 -0.67 -7.58
N LEU A 93 -13.38 -1.28 -6.81
CA LEU A 93 -12.53 -0.57 -5.86
C LEU A 93 -11.24 -0.04 -6.50
N GLY A 94 -10.93 -0.48 -7.73
CA GLY A 94 -9.78 -0.04 -8.51
C GLY A 94 -8.45 -0.57 -7.98
N VAL A 95 -8.42 -1.81 -7.48
CA VAL A 95 -7.22 -2.43 -6.89
C VAL A 95 -6.57 -3.48 -7.79
N GLN A 96 -7.14 -3.78 -8.96
CA GLN A 96 -6.67 -4.84 -9.87
C GLN A 96 -5.18 -4.73 -10.24
N ASP A 97 -4.71 -3.53 -10.57
CA ASP A 97 -3.29 -3.34 -10.96
C ASP A 97 -2.35 -3.57 -9.78
N ILE A 98 -2.76 -3.14 -8.58
CA ILE A 98 -2.03 -3.39 -7.34
C ILE A 98 -1.98 -4.91 -7.10
N LEU A 99 -3.11 -5.60 -7.12
CA LEU A 99 -3.15 -7.05 -6.92
C LEU A 99 -2.31 -7.79 -7.96
N ARG A 100 -2.41 -7.40 -9.23
CA ARG A 100 -1.62 -7.95 -10.33
C ARG A 100 -0.12 -7.80 -10.06
N PHE A 101 0.33 -6.65 -9.57
CA PHE A 101 1.73 -6.42 -9.23
C PHE A 101 2.24 -7.35 -8.12
N TYR A 102 1.44 -7.58 -7.08
CA TYR A 102 1.83 -8.46 -5.97
C TYR A 102 1.70 -9.94 -6.32
N GLU A 103 0.75 -10.33 -7.17
CA GLU A 103 0.48 -11.75 -7.47
C GLU A 103 1.24 -12.26 -8.68
N LYS A 104 1.22 -11.50 -9.78
CA LYS A 104 1.86 -11.86 -11.05
C LYS A 104 3.22 -11.19 -11.20
N GLY A 105 3.32 -9.92 -10.80
CA GLY A 105 4.52 -9.12 -10.98
C GLY A 105 4.81 -8.79 -12.44
N GLU A 106 5.95 -8.16 -12.67
CA GLU A 106 6.50 -7.83 -13.98
C GLU A 106 8.01 -8.08 -13.97
N TYR A 107 8.59 -8.48 -15.11
CA TYR A 107 10.02 -8.83 -15.20
C TYR A 107 10.46 -9.96 -14.23
N GLY A 108 9.51 -10.80 -13.78
CA GLY A 108 9.72 -11.80 -12.75
C GLY A 108 9.71 -11.25 -11.31
N ILE A 109 9.58 -9.93 -11.14
CA ILE A 109 9.61 -9.24 -9.85
C ILE A 109 8.18 -8.90 -9.41
N LYS A 110 7.85 -9.22 -8.16
CA LYS A 110 6.53 -8.97 -7.55
C LYS A 110 6.65 -7.97 -6.43
N GLY A 111 5.55 -7.27 -6.14
CA GLY A 111 5.43 -6.47 -4.92
C GLY A 111 5.68 -7.31 -3.66
N GLY A 112 6.40 -6.74 -2.71
CA GLY A 112 6.75 -7.39 -1.44
C GLY A 112 7.94 -8.35 -1.49
N MET A 113 8.54 -8.60 -2.67
CA MET A 113 9.77 -9.38 -2.74
C MET A 113 10.90 -8.68 -1.98
N THR A 114 11.77 -9.45 -1.34
CA THR A 114 12.99 -8.93 -0.69
C THR A 114 14.08 -8.65 -1.71
N LEU A 115 15.10 -7.88 -1.31
CA LEU A 115 16.29 -7.67 -2.13
C LEU A 115 16.94 -8.99 -2.58
N GLU A 116 17.03 -9.97 -1.69
CA GLU A 116 17.61 -11.28 -1.99
C GLU A 116 16.80 -12.03 -3.06
N GLU A 117 15.46 -11.97 -2.97
CA GLU A 117 14.57 -12.60 -3.94
C GLU A 117 14.69 -11.95 -5.32
N VAL A 118 14.80 -10.62 -5.38
CA VAL A 118 15.02 -9.89 -6.64
C VAL A 118 16.36 -10.27 -7.26
N HIS A 119 17.44 -10.33 -6.47
CA HIS A 119 18.76 -10.70 -6.99
C HIS A 119 18.82 -12.13 -7.54
N LYS A 120 18.10 -13.06 -6.92
CA LYS A 120 17.95 -14.42 -7.45
C LYS A 120 17.21 -14.44 -8.81
N GLN A 121 16.30 -13.51 -9.01
CA GLN A 121 15.44 -13.47 -10.20
C GLN A 121 16.10 -12.77 -11.39
N VAL A 122 16.75 -11.62 -11.17
CA VAL A 122 17.25 -10.75 -12.26
C VAL A 122 18.76 -10.52 -12.21
N GLY A 123 19.47 -11.12 -11.24
CA GLY A 123 20.89 -10.92 -11.03
C GLY A 123 21.21 -9.69 -10.17
N PRO A 124 22.50 -9.30 -10.06
CA PRO A 124 22.91 -8.14 -9.28
C PRO A 124 22.48 -6.83 -9.94
N GLU A 125 22.29 -5.81 -9.12
CA GLU A 125 22.02 -4.45 -9.55
C GLU A 125 23.24 -3.81 -10.25
N LEU A 126 22.97 -2.83 -11.11
CA LEU A 126 23.99 -2.00 -11.75
C LEU A 126 24.31 -0.78 -10.90
N GLU A 127 23.26 -0.16 -10.33
CA GLU A 127 23.36 1.07 -9.56
C GLU A 127 22.32 1.08 -8.43
N ARG A 128 22.61 1.85 -7.37
CA ARG A 128 21.74 2.08 -6.22
C ARG A 128 21.59 3.57 -5.97
N HIS A 129 20.36 4.03 -5.81
CA HIS A 129 20.03 5.42 -5.50
C HIS A 129 19.19 5.52 -4.23
N GLU A 130 19.70 6.21 -3.21
CA GLU A 130 18.95 6.50 -1.99
C GLU A 130 17.98 7.66 -2.24
N LEU A 131 16.69 7.48 -1.88
CA LEU A 131 15.63 8.44 -2.16
C LEU A 131 15.28 9.35 -0.97
N GLY A 132 15.98 9.19 0.17
CA GLY A 132 15.82 10.05 1.34
C GLY A 132 15.88 9.29 2.67
N PRO A 133 15.47 9.94 3.78
CA PRO A 133 15.71 9.44 5.14
C PRO A 133 14.78 8.30 5.58
N LEU A 134 13.90 7.80 4.72
CA LEU A 134 12.88 6.80 5.06
C LEU A 134 13.26 5.37 4.64
N GLY A 135 14.55 5.10 4.44
CA GLY A 135 15.01 3.77 4.01
C GLY A 135 14.50 3.37 2.62
N ALA A 136 14.06 4.35 1.82
CA ALA A 136 13.59 4.15 0.46
C ALA A 136 14.75 4.29 -0.52
N PHE A 137 14.93 3.31 -1.40
CA PHE A 137 15.99 3.31 -2.41
C PHE A 137 15.51 2.68 -3.72
N ASP A 138 16.07 3.14 -4.83
CA ASP A 138 15.88 2.56 -6.16
C ASP A 138 17.13 1.76 -6.53
N LEU A 139 16.93 0.53 -7.03
CA LEU A 139 17.97 -0.28 -7.65
C LEU A 139 17.76 -0.35 -9.15
N VAL A 140 18.82 -0.09 -9.91
CA VAL A 140 18.79 -0.08 -11.37
C VAL A 140 19.30 -1.42 -11.88
N TYR A 141 18.46 -2.13 -12.62
CA TYR A 141 18.84 -3.31 -13.39
C TYR A 141 18.86 -2.97 -14.88
N LYS A 142 19.21 -3.96 -15.72
CA LYS A 142 19.34 -3.77 -17.17
C LYS A 142 18.08 -3.15 -17.80
N ASP A 143 16.91 -3.72 -17.50
CA ASP A 143 15.64 -3.39 -18.16
C ASP A 143 14.62 -2.70 -17.24
N VAL A 144 14.89 -2.62 -15.94
CA VAL A 144 13.93 -2.17 -14.92
C VAL A 144 14.62 -1.46 -13.76
N VAL A 145 13.96 -0.46 -13.20
CA VAL A 145 14.30 0.17 -11.91
C VAL A 145 13.30 -0.34 -10.87
N VAL A 146 13.82 -0.86 -9.77
CA VAL A 146 13.03 -1.48 -8.69
C VAL A 146 13.13 -0.59 -7.46
N ARG A 147 11.97 -0.17 -6.93
CA ARG A 147 11.91 0.64 -5.71
C ARG A 147 11.70 -0.25 -4.49
N PHE A 148 12.52 -0.02 -3.48
CA PHE A 148 12.42 -0.66 -2.18
C PHE A 148 12.04 0.36 -1.10
N ILE A 149 11.24 -0.09 -0.14
CA ILE A 149 11.01 0.57 1.16
C ILE A 149 11.08 -0.53 2.20
N ASP A 150 11.84 -0.32 3.28
CA ASP A 150 12.06 -1.33 4.34
C ASP A 150 12.45 -2.72 3.78
N ASP A 151 13.34 -2.72 2.78
CA ASP A 151 13.88 -3.92 2.12
C ASP A 151 12.86 -4.76 1.31
N GLN A 152 11.70 -4.17 0.99
CA GLN A 152 10.68 -4.80 0.16
C GLN A 152 10.35 -4.01 -1.10
N VAL A 153 10.12 -4.73 -2.20
CA VAL A 153 9.69 -4.14 -3.47
C VAL A 153 8.33 -3.45 -3.31
N THR A 154 8.28 -2.17 -3.66
CA THR A 154 7.05 -1.36 -3.61
C THR A 154 6.62 -0.81 -4.98
N ALA A 155 7.55 -0.70 -5.93
CA ALA A 155 7.23 -0.27 -7.29
C ALA A 155 8.27 -0.73 -8.30
N LEU A 156 7.86 -0.76 -9.57
CA LEU A 156 8.72 -0.98 -10.73
C LEU A 156 8.57 0.20 -11.68
N LYS A 157 9.67 0.59 -12.32
CA LYS A 157 9.69 1.59 -13.38
C LYS A 157 10.52 1.05 -14.55
N LYS A 158 9.95 1.10 -15.75
CA LYS A 158 10.72 0.81 -16.97
C LYS A 158 11.86 1.81 -17.11
N ARG A 159 13.07 1.31 -17.40
CA ARG A 159 14.24 2.15 -17.65
C ARG A 159 14.08 2.97 -18.93
#